data_AF-A0A846A0P5-F1
#
_entry.id   AF-A0A846A0P5-F1
#
_cell.length_a   1.000
_cell.length_b   1.000
_cell.length_c   1.000
_cell.angle_alpha   90.00
_cell.angle_beta   90.00
_cell.angle_gamma   90.00
#
_symmetry.space_group_name_H-M   'P 1'
#
loop_
_entity.id
_entity.type
_entity.pdbx_description
1 polymer ?
#
loop_
_entity_poly.entity_id
_entity_poly.type
_entity_poly.pdbx_seq_one_letter_code
_entity_poly.pdbx_strand_id
1 'polypeptide(L)' 'QSTKELDPEKRRKIFIQMNDLLVKDDVVVLPIVHRADAAGFSNQLEGYDLTPWDRNTWNIMDWKRK' A
#
# COMPACT_ATOMS: atom_id res chain seq x y z
N GLN A 1 -15.17 2.10 15.11
CA GLN A 1 -14.57 1.19 16.12
C GLN A 1 -13.06 1.10 15.91
N SER A 2 -12.58 0.68 14.74
CA SER A 2 -11.13 0.62 14.42
C SER A 2 -10.37 1.96 14.47
N THR A 3 -11.03 3.09 14.21
CA THR A 3 -10.44 4.44 14.27
C THR A 3 -10.25 4.99 15.68
N LYS A 4 -10.84 4.36 16.70
CA LYS A 4 -10.76 4.78 18.10
C LYS A 4 -9.92 3.84 18.98
N GLU A 5 -9.55 2.67 18.45
CA GLU A 5 -8.76 1.67 19.16
C GLU A 5 -7.25 1.97 18.99
N LEU A 6 -6.58 2.19 20.12
CA LEU A 6 -5.15 2.54 20.17
C LEU A 6 -4.25 1.31 20.24
N ASP A 7 -4.78 0.17 20.71
CA ASP A 7 -4.05 -1.10 20.77
C ASP A 7 -3.94 -1.73 19.35
N PRO A 8 -2.72 -1.90 18.81
CA PRO A 8 -2.52 -2.49 17.48
C PRO A 8 -3.11 -3.90 17.33
N GLU A 9 -3.07 -4.70 18.40
CA GLU A 9 -3.51 -6.10 18.38
C GLU A 9 -5.03 -6.19 18.26
N LYS A 10 -5.75 -5.37 19.04
CA LYS A 10 -7.21 -5.28 18.97
C LYS A 10 -7.67 -4.65 17.65
N ARG A 11 -6.97 -3.60 17.20
CA ARG A 11 -7.27 -2.95 15.92
C ARG A 11 -7.12 -3.92 14.75
N ARG A 12 -6.09 -4.77 14.76
CA ARG A 12 -5.91 -5.82 13.75
C ARG A 12 -7.06 -6.82 13.75
N LYS A 13 -7.52 -7.29 14.92
CA LYS A 13 -8.67 -8.20 15.01
C LYS A 13 -9.93 -7.61 14.40
N ILE A 14 -10.20 -6.32 14.64
CA ILE A 14 -11.34 -5.62 14.05
C ILE A 14 -11.22 -5.57 12.51
N PHE A 15 -10.03 -5.30 11.98
CA PHE A 15 -9.83 -5.29 10.52
C PHE A 15 -9.99 -6.67 9.88
N ILE A 16 -9.56 -7.74 10.56
CA ILE A 16 -9.79 -9.11 10.08
C ILE A 16 -11.29 -9.40 10.01
N GLN A 17 -12.04 -9.05 11.06
CA GLN A 17 -13.51 -9.23 11.07
C GLN A 17 -14.20 -8.43 9.95
N MET A 18 -13.76 -7.19 9.71
CA MET A 18 -14.27 -6.38 8.61
C MET A 18 -13.98 -7.01 7.24
N ASN A 19 -12.80 -7.59 7.06
CA ASN A 19 -12.44 -8.28 5.81
C ASN A 19 -13.25 -9.58 5.63
N ASP A 20 -13.46 -10.35 6.71
CA ASP A 20 -14.27 -11.57 6.67
C ASP A 20 -15.72 -11.28 6.23
N LEU A 21 -16.33 -10.20 6.73
CA LEU A 21 -17.68 -9.77 6.31
C LEU A 21 -17.75 -9.47 4.80
N LEU A 22 -16.75 -8.77 4.25
CA LEU A 22 -16.73 -8.38 2.83
C LEU A 22 -16.48 -9.54 1.87
N VAL A 23 -15.66 -10.51 2.28
CA VAL A 23 -15.20 -11.61 1.41
C VAL A 23 -16.07 -12.86 1.56
N LYS A 24 -16.51 -13.20 2.78
CA LYS A 24 -17.23 -14.45 3.06
C LYS A 24 -18.74 -14.28 3.08
N ASP A 25 -19.24 -13.23 3.72
CA ASP A 25 -20.66 -13.13 4.03
C ASP A 25 -21.47 -12.45 2.93
N ASP A 26 -20.92 -11.42 2.27
CA ASP A 26 -21.62 -10.68 1.20
C ASP A 26 -21.00 -10.85 -0.21
N VAL A 27 -19.85 -11.54 -0.36
CA VAL A 27 -19.12 -11.79 -1.64
C VAL A 27 -19.12 -10.59 -2.61
N VAL A 28 -18.95 -9.37 -2.08
CA VAL A 28 -18.97 -8.14 -2.91
C VAL A 28 -17.60 -7.87 -3.54
N VAL A 29 -16.52 -8.36 -2.91
CA VAL A 29 -15.15 -8.09 -3.35
C VAL A 29 -14.36 -9.39 -3.43
N LEU A 30 -14.05 -9.81 -4.67
CA LEU A 30 -13.20 -10.97 -4.95
C LEU A 30 -11.81 -10.49 -5.41
N PRO A 31 -10.76 -10.58 -4.58
CA PRO A 31 -9.41 -10.24 -5.00
C PRO A 31 -8.87 -11.32 -5.94
N ILE A 32 -8.56 -10.95 -7.19
CA ILE A 32 -8.07 -11.89 -8.22
C ILE A 32 -6.53 -11.90 -8.23
N VAL A 33 -5.90 -10.73 -8.41
CA VAL A 33 -4.44 -10.62 -8.47
C VAL A 33 -4.00 -9.20 -8.10
N HIS A 34 -2.88 -9.11 -7.38
CA HIS A 34 -2.16 -7.85 -7.21
C HIS A 34 -1.20 -7.65 -8.39
N ARG A 35 -1.38 -6.58 -9.17
CA ARG A 35 -0.49 -6.28 -10.29
C ARG A 35 0.77 -5.58 -9.78
N ALA A 36 1.93 -6.09 -10.18
CA ALA A 36 3.18 -5.36 -10.00
C ALA A 36 3.28 -4.25 -11.05
N ASP A 37 3.70 -3.06 -10.63
CA ASP A 37 3.99 -1.96 -11.54
C ASP A 37 5.47 -2.01 -11.96
N ALA A 38 5.72 -1.83 -13.26
CA ALA A 38 7.06 -1.71 -13.81
C ALA A 38 7.44 -0.22 -13.92
N ALA A 39 8.56 0.18 -13.30
CA ALA A 39 9.10 1.53 -13.37
C ALA A 39 10.50 1.51 -13.97
N GLY A 40 10.79 2.45 -14.87
CA GLY A 40 12.12 2.65 -15.45
C GLY A 40 12.67 4.01 -15.05
N PHE A 41 13.93 4.06 -14.60
CA PHE A 41 14.65 5.28 -14.28
C PHE A 41 16.06 5.25 -14.87
N SER A 42 16.69 6.42 -14.99
CA SER A 42 18.02 6.56 -15.57
C SER A 42 19.09 6.03 -14.62
N ASN A 43 20.10 5.32 -15.15
CA ASN A 43 21.28 4.90 -14.38
C ASN A 43 22.15 6.08 -13.89
N GLN A 44 21.87 7.30 -14.36
CA GLN A 44 22.54 8.53 -13.91
C GLN A 44 21.77 9.25 -12.78
N LEU A 45 20.64 8.70 -12.33
CA LEU A 45 19.78 9.28 -11.30
C LEU A 45 20.10 8.65 -9.94
N GLU A 46 20.44 9.47 -8.96
CA GLU A 46 20.63 9.09 -7.56
C GLU A 46 19.48 9.66 -6.70
N GLY A 47 19.19 9.00 -5.57
CA GLY A 47 18.13 9.43 -4.64
C GLY A 47 16.72 8.95 -4.98
N TYR A 48 16.57 8.05 -5.95
CA TYR A 48 15.28 7.41 -6.26
C TYR A 48 14.91 6.38 -5.18
N ASP A 49 13.70 6.49 -4.62
CA ASP A 49 13.15 5.52 -3.66
C ASP A 49 11.74 5.10 -4.11
N LEU A 50 11.49 3.80 -4.19
CA LEU A 50 10.25 3.25 -4.70
C LEU A 50 9.27 3.03 -3.54
N THR A 51 8.10 3.66 -3.60
CA THR A 51 7.00 3.37 -2.68
C THR A 51 5.79 2.81 -3.42
N PRO A 52 5.14 1.75 -2.92
CA PRO A 52 3.89 1.24 -3.50
C PRO A 52 2.67 2.09 -3.13
N TRP A 53 2.84 3.11 -2.28
CA TRP A 53 1.76 3.91 -1.70
C TRP A 53 1.52 5.25 -2.41
N ASP A 54 2.40 5.64 -3.34
CA ASP A 54 2.34 6.90 -4.07
C ASP A 54 2.97 6.73 -5.47
N ARG A 55 2.93 7.79 -6.29
CA ARG A 55 3.58 7.86 -7.60
C ARG A 55 5.08 7.62 -7.45
N ASN A 56 5.68 7.07 -8.51
CA ASN A 56 7.14 6.94 -8.64
C ASN A 56 7.92 8.27 -8.50
N THR A 57 7.26 9.42 -8.44
CA THR A 57 7.86 10.76 -8.30
C THR A 57 7.70 11.36 -6.90
N TRP A 58 7.22 10.61 -5.91
CA TRP A 58 6.90 11.14 -4.58
C TRP A 58 8.09 11.81 -3.88
N ASN A 59 9.31 11.32 -4.10
CA ASN A 59 10.54 11.84 -3.49
C ASN A 59 11.44 12.61 -4.48
N ILE A 60 10.85 13.23 -5.51
CA ILE A 60 11.61 13.95 -6.56
C ILE A 60 12.53 15.06 -6.03
N MET A 61 12.26 15.58 -4.83
CA MET A 61 13.11 16.57 -4.16
C MET A 61 14.53 16.05 -3.91
N ASP A 62 14.69 14.77 -3.62
CA ASP A 62 15.99 14.16 -3.28
C ASP A 62 16.79 13.74 -4.51
N TRP A 63 16.19 13.85 -5.70
CA TRP A 63 16.78 13.34 -6.93
C TRP A 63 17.94 14.21 -7.38
N LYS A 64 19.07 13.57 -7.66
CA LYS A 64 20.26 14.24 -8.16
C LYS A 64 20.81 13.49 -9.35
N ARG A 65 21.38 14.25 -10.28
CA ARG A 65 22.19 13.68 -11.34
C ARG A 65 23.56 13.36 -10.74
N LYS A 66 24.03 12.15 -11.00
CA LYS A 66 25.42 11.76 -10.73
C LYS A 66 26.41 12.65 -11.49
#